data_AF-A0A9X6KN15-F1
#
_entry.id   AF-A0A9X6KN15-F1
#
_cell.length_a   1.000
_cell.length_b   1.000
_cell.length_c   1.000
_cell.angle_alpha   90.00
_cell.angle_beta   90.00
_cell.angle_gamma   90.00
#
_symmetry.space_group_name_H-M   'P 1'
#
loop_
_entity.id
_entity.type
_entity.pdbx_description
1 polymer ?
#
loop_
_entity_poly.entity_id
_entity_poly.type
_entity_poly.pdbx_seq_one_letter_code
_entity_poly.pdbx_strand_id
1 'polypeptide(L)'
;MNTNHVKKERKKSIVKIFIISFISILMIPVSLYYYATEIERKLVTVTWNEIEASTIPKEFNNKKILQFSDVHLGPEFTLKQLEHLVEKMNELHPDIVVFTGDLIDKFGSYSAEREEAKVILQKIYAPLGKYAVFGNHDRGGGGSLFYKKYMEEAGFSVLVNEVQKIKVENGKYIIISGLDDFLLGKPQIDSTLKNLKQNDFNMLLVHEPDVVTKINRYPVDLQLSGHSHGGQVQIPFVGPLITTKLAEHYVEGMYEVEGKSKPLYLYVNRGIGTTRMPVRFCSVPELSIFVLKQNSN
;
A
#
# COMPACT_ATOMS: atom_id res chain seq x y z
N MET A 1 9.88 5.78 69.11
CA MET A 1 9.17 5.45 67.85
C MET A 1 9.53 4.03 67.44
N ASN A 2 8.55 3.17 67.18
CA ASN A 2 8.70 1.70 67.14
C ASN A 2 9.30 1.21 65.81
N THR A 3 10.57 0.82 65.81
CA THR A 3 11.36 0.38 64.64
C THR A 3 10.78 -0.84 63.92
N ASN A 4 10.03 -1.69 64.64
CA ASN A 4 9.33 -2.85 64.07
C ASN A 4 8.10 -2.44 63.22
N HIS A 5 7.44 -1.33 63.57
CA HIS A 5 6.32 -0.81 62.78
C HIS A 5 6.81 -0.27 61.43
N VAL A 6 7.92 0.49 61.44
CA VAL A 6 8.56 1.03 60.23
C VAL A 6 9.03 -0.09 59.30
N LYS A 7 9.65 -1.17 59.82
CA LYS A 7 10.04 -2.34 59.01
C LYS A 7 8.85 -3.07 58.40
N LYS A 8 7.74 -3.21 59.14
CA LYS A 8 6.50 -3.87 58.65
C LYS A 8 5.83 -3.07 57.54
N GLU A 9 5.77 -1.75 57.67
CA GLU A 9 5.23 -0.88 56.61
C GLU A 9 6.13 -0.84 55.37
N ARG A 10 7.45 -0.79 55.55
CA ARG A 10 8.42 -0.87 54.44
C ARG A 10 8.31 -2.20 53.69
N LYS A 11 8.15 -3.33 54.39
CA LYS A 11 7.91 -4.65 53.77
C LYS A 11 6.58 -4.69 52.99
N LYS A 12 5.50 -4.11 53.53
CA LYS A 12 4.21 -3.98 52.82
C LYS A 12 4.33 -3.09 51.57
N SER A 13 5.10 -2.01 51.64
CA SER A 13 5.36 -1.11 50.50
C SER A 13 6.16 -1.80 49.40
N ILE A 14 7.21 -2.54 49.75
CA ILE A 14 8.00 -3.34 48.81
C ILE A 14 7.14 -4.41 48.13
N VAL A 15 6.33 -5.15 48.89
CA VAL A 15 5.40 -6.16 48.33
C VAL A 15 4.38 -5.52 47.38
N LYS A 16 3.82 -4.35 47.71
CA LYS A 16 2.93 -3.60 46.80
C LYS A 16 3.63 -3.21 45.50
N ILE A 17 4.87 -2.71 45.56
CA ILE A 17 5.67 -2.38 44.37
C ILE A 17 5.87 -3.62 43.51
N PHE A 18 6.28 -4.75 44.10
CA PHE A 18 6.44 -6.01 43.35
C PHE A 18 5.14 -6.48 42.70
N ILE A 19 4.01 -6.42 43.41
CA ILE A 19 2.70 -6.79 42.86
C ILE A 19 2.33 -5.88 41.68
N ILE A 20 2.51 -4.56 41.83
CA ILE A 20 2.23 -3.60 40.76
C ILE A 20 3.14 -3.88 39.56
N SER A 21 4.45 -4.03 39.76
CA SER A 21 5.40 -4.34 38.67
C SER A 21 5.04 -5.66 37.97
N PHE A 22 4.66 -6.69 38.72
CA PHE A 22 4.24 -7.97 38.17
C PHE A 22 2.96 -7.86 37.34
N ILE A 23 1.94 -7.15 37.84
CA ILE A 23 0.71 -6.87 37.10
C ILE A 23 1.02 -6.06 35.84
N SER A 24 1.86 -5.02 35.93
CA SER A 24 2.26 -4.22 34.77
C SER A 24 2.95 -5.05 33.70
N ILE A 25 3.86 -5.95 34.07
CA ILE A 25 4.54 -6.86 33.13
C ILE A 25 3.53 -7.78 32.42
N LEU A 26 2.52 -8.28 33.14
CA LEU A 26 1.46 -9.12 32.58
C LEU A 26 0.50 -8.33 31.66
N MET A 27 0.25 -7.06 31.97
CA MET A 27 -0.66 -6.23 31.18
C MET A 27 -0.05 -5.77 29.86
N ILE A 28 1.28 -5.60 29.77
CA ILE A 28 1.96 -5.12 28.56
C ILE A 28 1.64 -6.00 27.33
N PRO A 29 1.81 -7.34 27.34
CA PRO A 29 1.47 -8.18 26.19
C PRO A 29 -0.01 -8.09 25.79
N VAL A 30 -0.91 -8.00 26.77
CA VAL A 30 -2.36 -7.87 26.52
C VAL A 30 -2.66 -6.52 25.85
N SER A 31 -2.07 -5.44 26.34
CA SER A 31 -2.22 -4.10 25.76
C SER A 31 -1.61 -4.02 24.36
N LEU A 32 -0.44 -4.62 24.14
CA LEU A 32 0.19 -4.67 22.82
C LEU A 32 -0.63 -5.50 21.83
N TYR A 33 -1.14 -6.65 22.25
CA TYR A 33 -2.03 -7.46 21.43
C TYR A 33 -3.30 -6.69 21.06
N TYR A 34 -3.97 -6.10 22.06
CA TYR A 34 -5.17 -5.29 21.81
C TYR A 34 -4.90 -4.09 20.90
N TYR A 35 -3.78 -3.39 21.11
CA TYR A 35 -3.37 -2.30 20.23
C TYR A 35 -3.17 -2.80 18.80
N ALA A 36 -2.45 -3.91 18.62
CA ALA A 36 -2.13 -4.45 17.31
C ALA A 36 -3.35 -5.01 16.56
N THR A 37 -4.31 -5.60 17.28
CA THR A 37 -5.51 -6.22 16.68
C THR A 37 -6.72 -5.32 16.67
N GLU A 38 -6.80 -4.22 17.41
CA GLU A 38 -8.02 -3.37 17.43
C GLU A 38 -7.78 -1.92 17.12
N ILE A 39 -6.58 -1.41 17.37
CA ILE A 39 -6.24 0.00 17.17
C ILE A 39 -5.42 0.15 15.90
N GLU A 40 -4.16 -0.30 15.88
CA GLU A 40 -3.22 -0.03 14.80
C GLU A 40 -3.75 -0.50 13.44
N ARG A 41 -4.33 -1.71 13.37
CA ARG A 41 -4.88 -2.24 12.11
C ARG A 41 -6.00 -1.40 11.50
N LYS A 42 -6.63 -0.50 12.27
CA LYS A 42 -7.72 0.39 11.81
C LYS A 42 -7.25 1.84 11.65
N LEU A 43 -6.01 2.17 12.05
CA LEU A 43 -5.44 3.51 11.95
C LEU A 43 -4.88 3.75 10.55
N VAL A 44 -5.72 4.14 9.59
CA VAL A 44 -5.22 4.54 8.26
C VAL A 44 -4.49 5.88 8.36
N THR A 45 -3.20 5.92 8.05
CA THR A 45 -2.39 7.16 7.97
C THR A 45 -2.25 7.64 6.52
N VAL A 46 -1.76 8.87 6.34
CA VAL A 46 -1.45 9.42 5.01
C VAL A 46 0.04 9.77 4.96
N THR A 47 0.75 9.18 4.01
CA THR A 47 2.18 9.40 3.78
C THR A 47 2.35 10.29 2.55
N TRP A 48 3.05 11.41 2.70
CA TRP A 48 3.29 12.36 1.61
C TRP A 48 4.71 12.22 1.08
N ASN A 49 4.83 12.11 -0.25
CA ASN A 49 6.08 12.03 -0.98
C ASN A 49 6.11 13.11 -2.07
N GLU A 50 7.28 13.64 -2.35
CA GLU A 50 7.52 14.50 -3.51
C GLU A 50 8.34 13.71 -4.53
N ILE A 51 7.90 13.75 -5.80
CA ILE A 51 8.62 13.10 -6.91
C ILE A 51 9.04 14.19 -7.88
N GLU A 52 10.34 14.42 -7.93
CA GLU A 52 10.93 15.44 -8.79
C GLU A 52 11.59 14.82 -10.02
N ALA A 53 11.24 15.32 -11.21
CA ALA A 53 11.91 14.94 -12.44
C ALA A 53 11.76 16.03 -13.50
N SER A 54 12.78 16.20 -14.35
CA SER A 54 12.73 17.12 -15.50
C SER A 54 11.81 16.62 -16.62
N THR A 55 11.51 15.32 -16.64
CA THR A 55 10.59 14.67 -17.59
C THR A 55 9.12 14.87 -17.23
N ILE A 56 8.81 15.38 -16.04
CA ILE A 56 7.44 15.76 -15.64
C ILE A 56 7.04 17.01 -16.42
N PRO A 57 5.93 16.99 -17.20
CA PRO A 57 5.45 18.20 -17.87
C PRO A 57 4.97 19.26 -16.88
N LYS A 58 5.03 20.54 -17.27
CA LYS A 58 4.60 21.70 -16.45
C LYS A 58 3.18 21.55 -15.90
N GLU A 59 2.30 20.97 -16.71
CA GLU A 59 0.89 20.76 -16.43
C GLU A 59 0.65 19.71 -15.35
N PHE A 60 1.64 18.82 -15.13
CA PHE A 60 1.62 17.85 -14.06
C PHE A 60 2.27 18.37 -12.77
N ASN A 61 2.83 19.58 -12.76
CA ASN A 61 3.40 20.16 -11.56
C ASN A 61 2.33 20.36 -10.47
N ASN A 62 2.64 19.90 -9.26
CA ASN A 62 1.75 19.81 -8.10
C ASN A 62 0.53 18.88 -8.26
N LYS A 63 0.47 18.06 -9.32
CA LYS A 63 -0.56 17.02 -9.41
C LYS A 63 -0.31 15.94 -8.38
N LYS A 64 -1.39 15.45 -7.77
CA LYS A 64 -1.37 14.43 -6.72
C LYS A 64 -1.76 13.07 -7.28
N ILE A 65 -0.90 12.10 -7.05
CA ILE A 65 -1.18 10.69 -7.30
C ILE A 65 -1.40 10.03 -5.95
N LEU A 66 -2.59 9.46 -5.74
CA LEU A 66 -2.90 8.70 -4.54
C LEU A 66 -2.78 7.21 -4.83
N GLN A 67 -1.92 6.52 -4.07
CA GLN A 67 -1.82 5.09 -4.05
C GLN A 67 -2.52 4.52 -2.82
N PHE A 68 -3.27 3.44 -3.05
CA PHE A 68 -3.73 2.52 -2.01
C PHE A 68 -3.56 1.08 -2.53
N SER A 69 -3.48 0.12 -1.62
CA SER A 69 -3.15 -1.27 -1.96
C SER A 69 -3.69 -2.25 -0.93
N ASP A 70 -3.76 -3.54 -1.27
CA ASP A 70 -3.93 -4.65 -0.34
C ASP A 70 -5.09 -4.40 0.63
N VAL A 71 -6.30 -4.18 0.09
CA VAL A 71 -7.49 -3.86 0.87
C VAL A 71 -8.03 -5.10 1.57
N HIS A 72 -7.92 -6.28 0.94
CA HIS A 72 -8.43 -7.56 1.44
C HIS A 72 -9.85 -7.44 2.03
N LEU A 73 -10.77 -6.91 1.23
CA LEU A 73 -12.17 -6.78 1.62
C LEU A 73 -12.72 -8.15 2.03
N GLY A 74 -13.34 -8.20 3.20
CA GLY A 74 -13.82 -9.44 3.80
C GLY A 74 -14.21 -9.25 5.26
N PRO A 75 -14.26 -10.33 6.06
CA PRO A 75 -14.68 -10.27 7.45
C PRO A 75 -13.85 -9.29 8.30
N GLU A 76 -12.57 -9.13 7.98
CA GLU A 76 -11.63 -8.30 8.75
C GLU A 76 -11.57 -6.84 8.29
N PHE A 77 -12.01 -6.56 7.07
CA PHE A 77 -12.13 -5.22 6.50
C PHE A 77 -13.50 -5.05 5.83
N THR A 78 -14.38 -4.32 6.51
CA THR A 78 -15.81 -4.24 6.17
C THR A 78 -16.13 -3.17 5.12
N LEU A 79 -17.33 -3.25 4.51
CA LEU A 79 -17.83 -2.22 3.59
C LEU A 79 -17.87 -0.82 4.22
N LYS A 80 -18.22 -0.71 5.51
CA LYS A 80 -18.20 0.57 6.22
C LYS A 80 -16.79 1.16 6.31
N GLN A 81 -15.77 0.32 6.49
CA GLN A 81 -14.37 0.77 6.47
C GLN A 81 -13.95 1.18 5.06
N LEU A 82 -14.43 0.49 4.02
CA LEU A 82 -14.20 0.88 2.63
C LEU A 82 -14.83 2.24 2.30
N GLU A 83 -16.06 2.50 2.76
CA GLU A 83 -16.72 3.81 2.61
C GLU A 83 -15.88 4.93 3.24
N HIS A 84 -15.48 4.75 4.50
CA HIS A 84 -14.66 5.73 5.20
C HIS A 84 -13.28 5.93 4.54
N LEU A 85 -12.69 4.85 4.00
CA LEU A 85 -11.45 4.94 3.23
C LEU A 85 -11.64 5.81 1.98
N VAL A 86 -12.72 5.59 1.21
CA VAL A 86 -13.02 6.37 0.00
C VAL A 86 -13.32 7.83 0.33
N GLU A 87 -14.05 8.11 1.43
CA GLU A 87 -14.25 9.47 1.93
C GLU A 87 -12.91 10.16 2.20
N LYS A 88 -12.04 9.52 2.99
CA LYS A 88 -10.69 10.01 3.30
C LYS A 88 -9.84 10.22 2.05
N MET A 89 -9.91 9.33 1.06
CA MET A 89 -9.22 9.49 -0.22
C MET A 89 -9.71 10.74 -0.96
N ASN A 90 -11.03 10.96 -1.01
CA ASN A 90 -11.62 12.10 -1.69
C ASN A 90 -11.28 13.44 -1.01
N GLU A 91 -11.16 13.46 0.32
CA GLU A 91 -10.70 14.62 1.11
C GLU A 91 -9.27 15.05 0.78
N LEU A 92 -8.43 14.14 0.27
CA LEU A 92 -7.05 14.45 -0.14
C LEU A 92 -6.97 15.15 -1.50
N HIS A 93 -8.11 15.22 -2.22
CA HIS A 93 -8.25 15.79 -3.56
C HIS A 93 -7.20 15.28 -4.56
N PRO A 94 -7.11 13.95 -4.80
CA PRO A 94 -6.16 13.41 -5.76
C PRO A 94 -6.57 13.74 -7.20
N ASP A 95 -5.57 13.92 -8.07
CA ASP A 95 -5.81 14.05 -9.51
C ASP A 95 -5.87 12.65 -10.17
N ILE A 96 -5.02 11.73 -9.72
CA ILE A 96 -4.92 10.35 -10.20
C ILE A 96 -5.01 9.43 -8.99
N VAL A 97 -5.73 8.30 -9.12
CA VAL A 97 -5.74 7.24 -8.11
C VAL A 97 -5.20 5.95 -8.72
N VAL A 98 -4.29 5.30 -8.01
CA VAL A 98 -3.71 4.01 -8.40
C VAL A 98 -3.96 2.96 -7.32
N PHE A 99 -4.42 1.78 -7.74
CA PHE A 99 -4.62 0.63 -6.89
C PHE A 99 -3.62 -0.48 -7.25
N THR A 100 -2.72 -0.82 -6.33
CA THR A 100 -1.62 -1.74 -6.63
C THR A 100 -1.93 -3.22 -6.34
N GLY A 101 -3.21 -3.59 -6.25
CA GLY A 101 -3.65 -4.99 -6.20
C GLY A 101 -4.13 -5.46 -4.83
N ASP A 102 -4.67 -6.69 -4.81
CA ASP A 102 -5.22 -7.40 -3.65
C ASP A 102 -6.46 -6.75 -3.04
N LEU A 103 -7.53 -6.69 -3.83
CA LEU A 103 -8.81 -6.17 -3.37
C LEU A 103 -9.56 -7.20 -2.51
N ILE A 104 -9.65 -8.46 -2.96
CA ILE A 104 -10.50 -9.50 -2.34
C ILE A 104 -9.83 -10.88 -2.38
N ASP A 105 -9.63 -11.48 -1.20
CA ASP A 105 -8.99 -12.80 -1.05
C ASP A 105 -9.73 -13.97 -1.68
N LYS A 106 -11.05 -13.96 -1.52
CA LYS A 106 -11.92 -15.05 -1.95
C LYS A 106 -13.00 -14.46 -2.83
N PHE A 107 -12.60 -14.08 -4.04
CA PHE A 107 -13.47 -13.43 -5.00
C PHE A 107 -14.73 -14.26 -5.33
N GLY A 108 -14.75 -15.58 -5.08
CA GLY A 108 -15.96 -16.39 -5.24
C GLY A 108 -16.97 -16.29 -4.08
N SER A 109 -16.53 -15.98 -2.86
CA SER A 109 -17.29 -16.27 -1.63
C SER A 109 -18.22 -15.16 -1.13
N TYR A 110 -18.11 -13.93 -1.66
CA TYR A 110 -18.81 -12.73 -1.12
C TYR A 110 -19.56 -11.94 -2.20
N SER A 111 -20.59 -12.52 -2.84
CA SER A 111 -21.17 -11.91 -4.05
C SER A 111 -21.94 -10.62 -3.81
N ALA A 112 -22.70 -10.52 -2.71
CA ALA A 112 -23.48 -9.33 -2.42
C ALA A 112 -22.57 -8.17 -2.00
N GLU A 113 -21.61 -8.45 -1.11
CA GLU A 113 -20.64 -7.48 -0.61
C GLU A 113 -19.74 -6.96 -1.74
N ARG A 114 -19.43 -7.81 -2.73
CA ARG A 114 -18.72 -7.38 -3.94
C ARG A 114 -19.51 -6.31 -4.70
N GLU A 115 -20.80 -6.49 -4.91
CA GLU A 115 -21.59 -5.52 -5.66
C GLU A 115 -21.70 -4.18 -4.91
N GLU A 116 -21.88 -4.21 -3.59
CA GLU A 116 -21.88 -2.98 -2.76
C GLU A 116 -20.50 -2.29 -2.76
N ALA A 117 -19.42 -3.06 -2.60
CA ALA A 117 -18.06 -2.53 -2.68
C ALA A 117 -17.76 -1.85 -4.01
N LYS A 118 -18.28 -2.40 -5.11
CA LYS A 118 -18.13 -1.82 -6.45
C LYS A 118 -18.73 -0.42 -6.51
N VAL A 119 -19.93 -0.24 -5.98
CA VAL A 119 -20.60 1.07 -5.90
C VAL A 119 -19.81 2.04 -5.03
N ILE A 120 -19.20 1.58 -3.94
CA ILE A 120 -18.35 2.42 -3.10
C ILE A 120 -17.09 2.87 -3.85
N LEU A 121 -16.40 1.94 -4.55
CA LEU A 121 -15.21 2.23 -5.35
C LEU A 121 -15.50 3.20 -6.52
N GLN A 122 -16.72 3.18 -7.07
CA GLN A 122 -17.14 4.15 -8.09
C GLN A 122 -17.10 5.59 -7.59
N LYS A 123 -17.32 5.83 -6.28
CA LYS A 123 -17.32 7.16 -5.67
C LYS A 123 -15.93 7.78 -5.51
N ILE A 124 -14.86 7.04 -5.79
CA ILE A 124 -13.49 7.57 -5.77
C ILE A 124 -13.35 8.67 -6.84
N TYR A 125 -13.00 9.87 -6.40
CA TYR A 125 -12.73 11.04 -7.24
C TYR A 125 -11.28 11.02 -7.73
N ALA A 126 -11.10 11.01 -9.06
CA ALA A 126 -9.78 11.08 -9.70
C ALA A 126 -9.95 11.63 -11.14
N PRO A 127 -9.92 12.96 -11.34
CA PRO A 127 -10.28 13.59 -12.62
C PRO A 127 -9.34 13.22 -13.78
N LEU A 128 -8.12 12.76 -13.51
CA LEU A 128 -7.18 12.26 -14.51
C LEU A 128 -7.17 10.73 -14.62
N GLY A 129 -8.02 10.03 -13.87
CA GLY A 129 -8.26 8.60 -14.01
C GLY A 129 -7.91 7.76 -12.79
N LYS A 130 -8.51 6.57 -12.76
CA LYS A 130 -8.27 5.51 -11.78
C LYS A 130 -7.57 4.35 -12.49
N TYR A 131 -6.47 3.85 -11.96
CA TYR A 131 -5.68 2.78 -12.57
C TYR A 131 -5.45 1.65 -11.58
N ALA A 132 -5.45 0.41 -12.05
CA ALA A 132 -5.24 -0.75 -11.19
C ALA A 132 -4.36 -1.81 -11.85
N VAL A 133 -3.68 -2.60 -11.05
CA VAL A 133 -3.09 -3.88 -11.45
C VAL A 133 -3.71 -5.02 -10.64
N PHE A 134 -3.43 -6.26 -11.05
CA PHE A 134 -3.77 -7.43 -10.23
C PHE A 134 -2.74 -7.59 -9.12
N GLY A 135 -3.18 -7.98 -7.94
CA GLY A 135 -2.32 -8.68 -6.99
C GLY A 135 -2.50 -10.20 -7.05
N ASN A 136 -1.75 -10.91 -6.21
CA ASN A 136 -1.73 -12.36 -6.24
C ASN A 136 -3.03 -12.95 -5.68
N HIS A 137 -3.69 -12.29 -4.73
CA HIS A 137 -5.00 -12.73 -4.24
C HIS A 137 -6.09 -12.52 -5.30
N ASP A 138 -6.01 -11.44 -6.08
CA ASP A 138 -6.95 -11.21 -7.19
C ASP A 138 -6.81 -12.30 -8.28
N ARG A 139 -5.58 -12.79 -8.53
CA ARG A 139 -5.33 -13.90 -9.44
C ARG A 139 -5.71 -15.26 -8.84
N GLY A 140 -5.23 -15.58 -7.64
CA GLY A 140 -5.37 -16.89 -7.00
C GLY A 140 -6.73 -17.16 -6.36
N GLY A 141 -7.41 -16.12 -5.86
CA GLY A 141 -8.67 -16.19 -5.08
C GLY A 141 -9.93 -16.51 -5.88
N GLY A 142 -9.79 -17.07 -7.08
CA GLY A 142 -10.89 -17.24 -8.05
C GLY A 142 -11.27 -15.95 -8.79
N GLY A 143 -10.50 -14.87 -8.61
CA GLY A 143 -10.75 -13.57 -9.24
C GLY A 143 -10.16 -13.42 -10.64
N SER A 144 -9.25 -14.31 -11.08
CA SER A 144 -8.53 -14.20 -12.37
C SER A 144 -9.42 -13.86 -13.58
N LEU A 145 -10.63 -14.41 -13.67
CA LEU A 145 -11.55 -14.20 -14.79
C LEU A 145 -12.49 -12.99 -14.60
N PHE A 146 -12.63 -12.48 -13.37
CA PHE A 146 -13.68 -11.52 -13.01
C PHE A 146 -13.13 -10.18 -12.55
N TYR A 147 -11.97 -10.15 -11.91
CA TYR A 147 -11.39 -8.96 -11.27
C TYR A 147 -11.23 -7.80 -12.25
N LYS A 148 -10.68 -8.05 -13.45
CA LYS A 148 -10.50 -7.01 -14.48
C LYS A 148 -11.83 -6.32 -14.78
N LYS A 149 -12.83 -7.10 -15.19
CA LYS A 149 -14.16 -6.60 -15.52
C LYS A 149 -14.80 -5.88 -14.33
N TYR A 150 -14.69 -6.45 -13.13
CA TYR A 150 -15.24 -5.88 -11.91
C TYR A 150 -14.64 -4.51 -11.58
N MET A 151 -13.31 -4.37 -11.66
CA MET A 151 -12.62 -3.11 -11.41
C MET A 151 -12.89 -2.07 -12.51
N GLU A 152 -13.03 -2.51 -13.76
CA GLU A 152 -13.47 -1.67 -14.87
C GLU A 152 -14.89 -1.13 -14.66
N GLU A 153 -15.82 -1.97 -14.19
CA GLU A 153 -17.16 -1.54 -13.78
C GLU A 153 -17.11 -0.60 -12.56
N ALA A 154 -16.11 -0.72 -11.69
CA ALA A 154 -15.83 0.24 -10.62
C ALA A 154 -15.19 1.56 -11.11
N GLY A 155 -14.91 1.67 -12.41
CA GLY A 155 -14.35 2.85 -13.08
C GLY A 155 -12.83 2.90 -13.13
N PHE A 156 -12.12 1.80 -12.87
CA PHE A 156 -10.67 1.71 -13.01
C PHE A 156 -10.25 1.25 -14.41
N SER A 157 -9.15 1.76 -14.93
CA SER A 157 -8.42 1.14 -16.04
C SER A 157 -7.45 0.10 -15.49
N VAL A 158 -7.76 -1.18 -15.72
CA VAL A 158 -6.93 -2.29 -15.22
C VAL A 158 -5.84 -2.62 -16.23
N LEU A 159 -4.59 -2.36 -15.86
CA LEU A 159 -3.41 -2.51 -16.71
C LEU A 159 -2.84 -3.92 -16.53
N VAL A 160 -2.83 -4.72 -17.60
CA VAL A 160 -2.29 -6.09 -17.60
C VAL A 160 -1.27 -6.25 -18.71
N ASN A 161 0.00 -5.98 -18.41
CA ASN A 161 1.07 -5.86 -19.40
C ASN A 161 0.80 -4.73 -20.42
N GLU A 162 0.18 -3.65 -19.96
CA GLU A 162 -0.29 -2.54 -20.79
C GLU A 162 0.44 -1.23 -20.45
N VAL A 163 0.46 -0.33 -21.44
CA VAL A 163 1.01 1.02 -21.31
C VAL A 163 -0.07 2.01 -21.77
N GLN A 164 -0.31 3.05 -20.98
CA GLN A 164 -1.26 4.11 -21.29
C GLN A 164 -0.65 5.50 -21.08
N LYS A 165 -1.24 6.49 -21.73
CA LYS A 165 -0.92 7.90 -21.54
C LYS A 165 -2.00 8.54 -20.69
N ILE A 166 -1.60 9.13 -19.56
CA ILE A 166 -2.47 10.02 -18.80
C ILE A 166 -2.30 11.41 -19.40
N LYS A 167 -3.36 11.97 -19.99
CA LYS A 167 -3.30 13.25 -20.71
C LYS A 167 -4.04 14.34 -19.94
N VAL A 168 -3.52 15.56 -20.01
CA VAL A 168 -4.26 16.78 -19.65
C VAL A 168 -4.84 17.44 -20.91
N GLU A 169 -5.70 18.45 -20.74
CA GLU A 169 -6.48 19.06 -21.84
C GLU A 169 -5.66 19.55 -23.03
N ASN A 170 -4.43 20.04 -22.79
CA ASN A 170 -3.54 20.53 -23.85
C ASN A 170 -2.71 19.42 -24.54
N GLY A 171 -2.99 18.15 -24.25
CA GLY A 171 -2.35 16.98 -24.87
C GLY A 171 -1.02 16.56 -24.26
N LYS A 172 -0.49 17.28 -23.26
CA LYS A 172 0.67 16.85 -22.47
C LYS A 172 0.31 15.62 -21.64
N TYR A 173 1.30 14.76 -21.42
CA TYR A 173 1.06 13.47 -20.81
C TYR A 173 2.22 12.98 -19.95
N ILE A 174 1.88 12.10 -19.03
CA ILE A 174 2.81 11.14 -18.42
C ILE A 174 2.43 9.73 -18.86
N ILE A 175 3.35 8.79 -18.72
CA ILE A 175 3.14 7.38 -19.04
C ILE A 175 2.83 6.61 -17.76
N ILE A 176 1.81 5.77 -17.81
CA ILE A 176 1.52 4.76 -16.79
C ILE A 176 1.53 3.39 -17.44
N SER A 177 2.32 2.48 -16.88
CA SER A 177 2.39 1.07 -17.30
C SER A 177 1.94 0.19 -16.15
N GLY A 178 1.36 -0.96 -16.47
CA GLY A 178 1.05 -1.98 -15.47
C GLY A 178 1.48 -3.36 -15.95
N LEU A 179 2.18 -4.10 -15.10
CA LEU A 179 2.50 -5.50 -15.34
C LEU A 179 1.47 -6.40 -14.67
N ASP A 180 1.30 -7.59 -15.26
CA ASP A 180 0.55 -8.63 -14.57
C ASP A 180 1.30 -9.13 -13.33
N ASP A 181 0.56 -9.74 -12.41
CA ASP A 181 1.06 -10.33 -11.16
C ASP A 181 2.17 -11.37 -11.43
N PHE A 182 3.27 -11.32 -10.67
CA PHE A 182 4.44 -12.17 -10.89
C PHE A 182 4.34 -13.54 -10.23
N LEU A 183 3.49 -13.70 -9.22
CA LEU A 183 3.34 -14.97 -8.52
C LEU A 183 2.41 -15.95 -9.25
N LEU A 184 1.29 -15.46 -9.77
CA LEU A 184 0.17 -16.24 -10.31
C LEU A 184 -0.34 -15.74 -11.67
N GLY A 185 0.14 -14.59 -12.14
CA GLY A 185 -0.15 -14.03 -13.46
C GLY A 185 0.83 -14.47 -14.56
N LYS A 186 0.85 -13.72 -15.65
CA LYS A 186 1.76 -13.89 -16.79
C LYS A 186 2.40 -12.55 -17.17
N PRO A 187 3.36 -12.05 -16.37
CA PRO A 187 4.00 -10.76 -16.60
C PRO A 187 4.81 -10.78 -17.90
N GLN A 188 4.73 -9.70 -18.68
CA GLN A 188 5.45 -9.54 -19.93
C GLN A 188 6.29 -8.26 -19.93
N ILE A 189 7.39 -8.27 -19.18
CA ILE A 189 8.26 -7.09 -19.00
C ILE A 189 8.69 -6.50 -20.35
N ASP A 190 9.30 -7.31 -21.21
CA ASP A 190 9.95 -6.80 -22.42
C ASP A 190 8.94 -6.29 -23.45
N SER A 191 7.80 -6.95 -23.64
CA SER A 191 6.78 -6.49 -24.59
C SER A 191 6.12 -5.20 -24.13
N THR A 192 5.94 -5.00 -22.82
CA THR A 192 5.33 -3.81 -22.23
C THR A 192 6.30 -2.63 -22.18
N LEU A 193 7.53 -2.82 -21.67
CA LEU A 193 8.41 -1.71 -21.29
C LEU A 193 9.47 -1.32 -22.35
N LYS A 194 9.73 -2.15 -23.37
CA LYS A 194 10.81 -1.88 -24.35
C LYS A 194 10.65 -0.59 -25.15
N ASN A 195 9.42 -0.11 -25.31
CA ASN A 195 9.10 1.07 -26.11
C ASN A 195 8.97 2.36 -25.28
N LEU A 196 9.20 2.28 -23.96
CA LEU A 196 9.23 3.46 -23.11
C LEU A 196 10.39 4.37 -23.52
N LYS A 197 10.16 5.68 -23.47
CA LYS A 197 11.14 6.69 -23.86
C LYS A 197 11.75 7.32 -22.61
N GLN A 198 13.06 7.56 -22.64
CA GLN A 198 13.77 8.20 -21.53
C GLN A 198 13.26 9.61 -21.20
N ASN A 199 12.78 10.33 -22.22
CA ASN A 199 12.32 11.72 -22.10
C ASN A 199 10.86 11.85 -21.63
N ASP A 200 10.13 10.74 -21.50
CA ASP A 200 8.80 10.73 -20.86
C ASP A 200 8.97 10.44 -19.36
N PHE A 201 8.06 10.96 -18.53
CA PHE A 201 7.90 10.47 -17.15
C PHE A 201 7.14 9.15 -17.18
N ASN A 202 7.79 8.06 -16.80
CA ASN A 202 7.28 6.69 -16.87
C ASN A 202 7.02 6.14 -15.47
N MET A 203 5.75 6.04 -15.12
CA MET A 203 5.27 5.35 -13.93
C MET A 203 4.99 3.88 -14.25
N LEU A 204 5.36 2.99 -13.34
CA LEU A 204 5.06 1.57 -13.39
C LEU A 204 4.26 1.14 -12.16
N LEU A 205 3.11 0.52 -12.39
CA LEU A 205 2.37 -0.23 -11.37
C LEU A 205 2.73 -1.71 -11.47
N VAL A 206 3.12 -2.30 -10.35
CA VAL A 206 3.34 -3.74 -10.22
C VAL A 206 3.12 -4.12 -8.77
N HIS A 207 2.40 -5.21 -8.51
CA HIS A 207 2.03 -5.56 -7.15
C HIS A 207 3.27 -5.88 -6.30
N GLU A 208 4.18 -6.72 -6.82
CA GLU A 208 5.35 -7.18 -6.05
C GLU A 208 6.60 -6.27 -6.22
N PRO A 209 7.18 -5.76 -5.12
CA PRO A 209 8.22 -4.74 -5.18
C PRO A 209 9.59 -5.24 -5.65
N ASP A 210 10.01 -6.46 -5.29
CA ASP A 210 11.36 -6.98 -5.62
C ASP A 210 11.59 -7.16 -7.14
N VAL A 211 10.52 -7.11 -7.93
CA VAL A 211 10.53 -7.06 -9.39
C VAL A 211 11.33 -5.86 -9.92
N VAL A 212 11.54 -4.81 -9.12
CA VAL A 212 12.36 -3.64 -9.46
C VAL A 212 13.72 -4.03 -10.06
N THR A 213 14.32 -5.10 -9.54
CA THR A 213 15.60 -5.66 -9.99
C THR A 213 15.59 -6.20 -11.42
N LYS A 214 14.41 -6.57 -11.94
CA LYS A 214 14.20 -7.07 -13.31
C LYS A 214 13.86 -5.93 -14.28
N ILE A 215 13.29 -4.83 -13.79
CA ILE A 215 12.85 -3.70 -14.61
C ILE A 215 13.81 -2.51 -14.60
N ASN A 216 14.81 -2.50 -13.73
CA ASN A 216 15.80 -1.40 -13.61
C ASN A 216 16.62 -1.13 -14.89
N ARG A 217 16.50 -1.98 -15.91
CA ARG A 217 17.06 -1.78 -17.26
C ARG A 217 16.21 -0.93 -18.19
N TYR A 218 14.96 -0.63 -17.82
CA TYR A 218 14.01 0.19 -18.58
C TYR A 218 13.96 1.62 -18.02
N PRO A 219 13.53 2.61 -18.81
CA PRO A 219 13.51 4.00 -18.38
C PRO A 219 12.30 4.32 -17.49
N VAL A 220 12.11 3.58 -16.40
CA VAL A 220 11.06 3.83 -15.39
C VAL A 220 11.56 4.88 -14.39
N ASP A 221 10.74 5.88 -14.08
CA ASP A 221 11.05 6.91 -13.06
C ASP A 221 10.54 6.50 -11.68
N LEU A 222 9.34 5.92 -11.63
CA LEU A 222 8.66 5.57 -10.38
C LEU A 222 7.93 4.23 -10.53
N GLN A 223 8.33 3.25 -9.72
CA GLN A 223 7.59 2.02 -9.50
C GLN A 223 6.75 2.16 -8.22
N LEU A 224 5.45 1.86 -8.32
CA LEU A 224 4.54 1.79 -7.19
C LEU A 224 4.08 0.36 -6.97
N SER A 225 4.30 -0.15 -5.76
CA SER A 225 4.04 -1.54 -5.37
C SER A 225 3.33 -1.65 -4.02
N GLY A 226 2.74 -2.81 -3.76
CA GLY A 226 2.08 -3.21 -2.52
C GLY A 226 2.66 -4.53 -2.02
N HIS A 227 1.80 -5.54 -1.80
CA HIS A 227 2.13 -6.95 -1.57
C HIS A 227 2.75 -7.27 -0.19
N SER A 228 3.65 -6.40 0.28
CA SER A 228 4.47 -6.68 1.46
C SER A 228 3.70 -6.57 2.77
N HIS A 229 2.61 -5.76 2.81
CA HIS A 229 1.96 -5.27 4.02
C HIS A 229 2.89 -4.55 5.03
N GLY A 230 4.07 -4.09 4.61
CA GLY A 230 5.15 -3.72 5.53
C GLY A 230 5.57 -4.87 6.46
N GLY A 231 5.38 -6.12 6.02
CA GLY A 231 5.55 -7.34 6.83
C GLY A 231 4.47 -7.57 7.90
N GLN A 232 3.46 -6.69 7.98
CA GLN A 232 2.31 -6.70 8.89
C GLN A 232 2.67 -6.59 10.40
N VAL A 233 3.72 -7.25 10.87
CA VAL A 233 4.25 -7.18 12.24
C VAL A 233 5.75 -6.94 12.18
N GLN A 234 6.18 -5.81 12.73
CA GLN A 234 7.58 -5.42 12.79
C GLN A 234 8.08 -5.33 14.23
N ILE A 235 9.35 -5.66 14.42
CA ILE A 235 10.06 -5.34 15.66
C ILE A 235 10.65 -3.93 15.51
N PRO A 236 10.39 -3.01 16.44
CA PRO A 236 10.99 -1.67 16.41
C PRO A 236 12.50 -1.74 16.19
N PHE A 237 13.00 -0.94 15.23
CA PHE A 237 14.42 -0.84 14.83
C PHE A 237 15.03 -2.07 14.15
N VAL A 238 14.30 -3.20 14.07
CA VAL A 238 14.76 -4.43 13.40
C VAL A 238 14.01 -4.66 12.09
N GLY A 239 12.72 -4.29 12.05
CA GLY A 239 11.85 -4.51 10.90
C GLY A 239 11.07 -5.83 10.98
N PRO A 240 10.53 -6.31 9.86
CA PRO A 240 9.69 -7.51 9.82
C PRO A 240 10.51 -8.79 9.96
N LEU A 241 10.01 -9.74 10.76
CA LEU A 241 10.61 -11.07 10.88
C LEU A 241 10.17 -12.02 9.76
N ILE A 242 9.00 -11.74 9.18
CA ILE A 242 8.39 -12.56 8.13
C ILE A 242 8.08 -11.63 6.97
N THR A 243 8.66 -11.95 5.82
CA THR A 243 8.37 -11.32 4.54
C THR A 243 7.65 -12.31 3.64
N THR A 244 7.06 -11.79 2.56
CA THR A 244 6.44 -12.59 1.51
C THR A 244 7.36 -12.66 0.29
N LYS A 245 7.14 -13.67 -0.55
CA LYS A 245 7.94 -13.89 -1.76
C LYS A 245 7.76 -12.72 -2.72
N LEU A 246 8.86 -12.21 -3.29
CA LEU A 246 8.94 -10.98 -4.08
C LEU A 246 8.71 -9.67 -3.30
N ALA A 247 8.84 -9.71 -1.96
CA ALA A 247 8.97 -8.54 -1.10
C ALA A 247 9.94 -8.82 0.06
N GLU A 248 11.02 -9.57 -0.22
CA GLU A 248 12.04 -9.91 0.77
C GLU A 248 13.06 -8.79 0.97
N HIS A 249 13.34 -8.00 -0.08
CA HIS A 249 14.35 -6.95 -0.07
C HIS A 249 13.76 -5.57 0.14
N TYR A 250 12.59 -5.31 -0.46
CA TYR A 250 11.90 -4.03 -0.37
C TYR A 250 10.55 -4.21 0.32
N VAL A 251 10.47 -3.79 1.58
CA VAL A 251 9.31 -4.10 2.43
C VAL A 251 8.36 -2.92 2.56
N GLU A 252 8.86 -1.69 2.71
CA GLU A 252 7.99 -0.52 2.86
C GLU A 252 8.71 0.79 2.55
N GLY A 253 7.94 1.82 2.18
CA GLY A 253 8.44 3.18 2.00
C GLY A 253 9.15 3.40 0.66
N MET A 254 9.90 4.49 0.58
CA MET A 254 10.62 4.93 -0.61
C MET A 254 12.04 4.37 -0.66
N TYR A 255 12.43 3.86 -1.82
CA TYR A 255 13.79 3.41 -2.13
C TYR A 255 14.27 4.09 -3.41
N GLU A 256 15.52 4.52 -3.39
CA GLU A 256 16.26 4.89 -4.59
C GLU A 256 16.97 3.66 -5.14
N VAL A 257 16.66 3.32 -6.39
CA VAL A 257 17.28 2.21 -7.10
C VAL A 257 18.13 2.77 -8.22
N GLU A 258 19.41 2.38 -8.23
CA GLU A 258 20.30 2.68 -9.34
C GLU A 258 19.83 1.92 -10.59
N GLY A 259 19.08 2.61 -11.44
CA GLY A 259 18.64 2.07 -12.71
C GLY A 259 19.75 2.10 -13.75
N LYS A 260 19.82 1.07 -14.58
CA LYS A 260 20.78 0.97 -15.69
C LYS A 260 20.43 1.92 -16.85
N SER A 261 19.18 2.39 -16.90
CA SER A 261 18.72 3.37 -17.89
C SER A 261 18.71 4.80 -17.35
N LYS A 262 18.15 4.99 -16.14
CA LYS A 262 18.14 6.23 -15.35
C LYS A 262 17.81 5.90 -13.89
N PRO A 263 18.09 6.79 -12.92
CA PRO A 263 17.64 6.62 -11.54
C PRO A 263 16.13 6.35 -11.45
N LEU A 264 15.74 5.46 -10.55
CA LEU A 264 14.38 4.97 -10.37
C LEU A 264 14.02 5.03 -8.89
N TYR A 265 12.83 5.53 -8.59
CA TYR A 265 12.24 5.40 -7.27
C TYR A 265 11.32 4.16 -7.22
N LEU A 266 11.44 3.38 -6.14
CA LEU A 266 10.48 2.34 -5.78
C LEU A 266 9.76 2.77 -4.52
N TYR A 267 8.43 2.79 -4.55
CA TYR A 267 7.63 2.93 -3.34
C TYR A 267 6.86 1.64 -3.05
N VAL A 268 6.98 1.15 -1.82
CA VAL A 268 6.27 -0.03 -1.33
C VAL A 268 5.24 0.39 -0.29
N ASN A 269 3.97 0.34 -0.66
CA ASN A 269 2.84 0.71 0.19
C ASN A 269 2.55 -0.39 1.22
N ARG A 270 2.32 -0.01 2.48
CA ARG A 270 2.04 -0.98 3.57
C ARG A 270 0.67 -1.64 3.48
N GLY A 271 -0.17 -1.28 2.51
CA GLY A 271 -1.51 -1.83 2.35
C GLY A 271 -2.53 -1.29 3.35
N ILE A 272 -3.81 -1.56 3.11
CA ILE A 272 -4.92 -1.13 3.97
C ILE A 272 -5.38 -2.25 4.92
N GLY A 273 -5.66 -3.42 4.36
CA GLY A 273 -6.19 -4.59 5.06
C GLY A 273 -5.11 -5.43 5.72
N THR A 274 -5.44 -6.68 6.00
CA THR A 274 -4.54 -7.66 6.61
C THR A 274 -4.70 -9.00 5.90
N THR A 275 -3.62 -9.77 5.80
CA THR A 275 -3.65 -11.13 5.28
C THR A 275 -3.33 -12.13 6.38
N ARG A 276 -3.95 -13.32 6.31
CA ARG A 276 -3.83 -14.47 7.24
C ARG A 276 -4.29 -14.22 8.68
N MET A 277 -3.81 -13.16 9.33
CA MET A 277 -4.16 -12.79 10.70
C MET A 277 -4.49 -11.29 10.77
N PRO A 278 -5.57 -10.89 11.46
CA PRO A 278 -5.98 -9.48 11.58
C PRO A 278 -5.17 -8.74 12.65
N VAL A 279 -3.85 -8.68 12.46
CA VAL A 279 -2.92 -8.02 13.39
C VAL A 279 -2.02 -7.08 12.61
N ARG A 280 -1.77 -5.87 13.11
CA ARG A 280 -0.71 -4.99 12.63
C ARG A 280 0.08 -4.42 13.79
N PHE A 281 1.39 -4.45 13.74
CA PHE A 281 2.23 -3.87 14.79
C PHE A 281 3.47 -3.22 14.19
N CYS A 282 3.65 -1.92 14.45
CA CYS A 282 4.64 -1.09 13.77
C CYS A 282 4.58 -1.16 12.23
N SER A 283 3.40 -1.45 11.67
CA SER A 283 3.11 -1.44 10.23
C SER A 283 1.72 -0.87 10.00
N VAL A 284 1.61 0.44 10.26
CA VAL A 284 0.35 1.18 10.23
C VAL A 284 -0.20 1.24 8.80
N PRO A 285 -1.48 0.88 8.54
CA PRO A 285 -2.08 0.98 7.21
C PRO A 285 -1.95 2.39 6.62
N GLU A 286 -1.71 2.51 5.32
CA GLU A 286 -1.46 3.83 4.72
C GLU A 286 -2.13 4.09 3.36
N LEU A 287 -2.51 5.35 3.18
CA LEU A 287 -2.66 5.98 1.88
C LEU A 287 -1.37 6.74 1.56
N SER A 288 -0.85 6.61 0.35
CA SER A 288 0.37 7.32 -0.07
C SER A 288 0.04 8.35 -1.13
N ILE A 289 0.49 9.59 -0.93
CA ILE A 289 0.37 10.68 -1.90
C ILE A 289 1.74 10.96 -2.51
N PHE A 290 1.79 11.10 -3.83
CA PHE A 290 2.95 11.55 -4.57
C PHE A 290 2.59 12.87 -5.24
N VAL A 291 3.24 13.95 -4.79
CA VAL A 291 3.13 15.26 -5.42
C VAL A 291 4.21 15.35 -6.48
N LEU A 292 3.79 15.46 -7.74
CA LEU A 292 4.71 15.60 -8.86
C LEU A 292 5.31 17.02 -8.88
N LYS A 293 6.63 17.13 -8.98
CA LYS A 293 7.34 18.39 -9.11
C LYS A 293 8.15 18.39 -10.39
N GLN A 294 7.91 19.38 -11.24
CA GLN A 294 8.79 19.58 -12.38
C GLN A 294 10.09 20.21 -11.89
N ASN A 295 11.21 19.50 -12.08
CA ASN A 295 12.52 20.10 -11.85
C ASN A 295 12.93 20.90 -13.09
N SER A 296 13.21 22.19 -12.92
CA SER A 296 13.71 23.09 -13.96
C SER A 296 15.24 23.13 -13.89
N ASN A 297 15.90 22.04 -14.28
CA ASN A 297 17.33 22.07 -14.60
C ASN A 297 17.53 22.61 -16.01
#